data_AF-A0A939HJF5-F1
#
_entry.id   AF-A0A939HJF5-F1
#
_cell.length_a   1.000
_cell.length_b   1.000
_cell.length_c   1.000
_cell.angle_alpha   90.00
_cell.angle_beta   90.00
_cell.angle_gamma   90.00
#
_symmetry.space_group_name_H-M   'P 1'
#
loop_
_entity.id
_entity.type
_entity.pdbx_description
1 polymer ?
#
loop_
_entity_poly.entity_id
_entity_poly.type
_entity_poly.pdbx_seq_one_letter_code
_entity_poly.pdbx_strand_id
1 'polypeptide(L)'
;MRGLLRGAVLGLPLLLAGCGGGAQNPTVRDDETWDQFMTAGEDSFALGRYSVAATQYRKAADLALVRDSAPNIAEAGYDLAVSQLAANQPAQALASITATRQAVALRQATSMPFLDLVEAAARYRLGQYAQAQELAAHVMAAGDGAAGMRAALVAGLAADKRGDATGLSEAQAYLAGQGARSKTLSAPQQAMQQAALSEIQARALRASDPARGRALAEHAAALLRDNGAYRDMSRVLALAAELANASGDQPGAKALWARAAQSAAAQNGSSTTTLPAAASEAAIAGSAAVGQSLAASAGAANAGTGGDAASWGRNAGDVPLRPFDMDNATP
;
A
#
# COMPACT_ATOMS: atom_id res chain seq x y z
N MET A 1 -83.27 7.14 -41.49
CA MET A 1 -83.67 5.75 -41.17
C MET A 1 -82.57 5.16 -40.26
N ARG A 2 -82.89 4.66 -39.07
CA ARG A 2 -83.09 3.21 -38.77
C ARG A 2 -82.01 2.32 -39.41
N GLY A 3 -81.20 1.56 -38.65
CA GLY A 3 -81.25 1.34 -37.19
C GLY A 3 -80.01 0.65 -36.59
N LEU A 4 -80.15 0.25 -35.33
CA LEU A 4 -79.13 -0.46 -34.54
C LEU A 4 -78.95 -1.91 -35.02
N LEU A 5 -77.86 -2.58 -34.63
CA LEU A 5 -77.84 -3.72 -33.68
C LEU A 5 -76.51 -4.48 -33.71
N ARG A 6 -75.99 -4.82 -32.51
CA ARG A 6 -75.03 -5.92 -32.19
C ARG A 6 -73.62 -5.79 -32.82
N GLY A 7 -72.51 -6.05 -32.13
CA GLY A 7 -72.33 -6.66 -30.81
C GLY A 7 -71.38 -7.85 -30.92
N ALA A 8 -70.08 -7.61 -30.71
CA ALA A 8 -69.07 -8.67 -30.59
C ALA A 8 -67.94 -8.19 -29.67
N VAL A 9 -67.91 -8.71 -28.45
CA VAL A 9 -66.74 -8.61 -27.57
C VAL A 9 -65.71 -9.62 -28.07
N LEU A 10 -64.58 -9.14 -28.58
CA LEU A 10 -63.36 -9.96 -28.67
C LEU A 10 -62.33 -9.39 -27.70
N GLY A 11 -62.13 -10.10 -26.59
CA GLY A 11 -61.05 -9.80 -25.67
C GLY A 11 -59.71 -10.11 -26.33
N LEU A 12 -58.86 -9.10 -26.48
CA LEU A 12 -57.48 -9.27 -26.92
C LEU A 12 -56.68 -9.81 -25.72
N PRO A 13 -56.12 -11.04 -25.78
CA PRO A 13 -55.25 -11.51 -24.71
C PRO A 13 -53.95 -10.71 -24.77
N LEU A 14 -53.68 -9.91 -23.72
CA LEU A 14 -52.32 -9.44 -23.48
C LEU A 14 -51.46 -10.68 -23.19
N LEU A 15 -50.71 -11.11 -24.20
CA LEU A 15 -49.60 -12.04 -24.02
C LEU A 15 -48.55 -11.32 -23.18
N LEU A 16 -48.57 -11.54 -21.86
CA LEU A 16 -47.42 -11.29 -21.03
C LEU A 16 -46.29 -12.19 -21.54
N ALA A 17 -45.40 -11.61 -22.35
CA ALA A 17 -44.07 -12.14 -22.55
C ALA A 17 -43.32 -12.05 -21.21
N GLY A 18 -43.58 -13.01 -20.32
CA GLY A 18 -42.79 -13.22 -19.12
C GLY A 18 -41.37 -13.51 -19.57
N CYS A 19 -40.49 -12.52 -19.45
CA CYS A 19 -39.08 -12.68 -19.76
C CYS A 19 -38.55 -13.80 -18.85
N GLY A 20 -38.21 -14.94 -19.46
CA GLY A 20 -37.69 -16.09 -18.74
C GLY A 20 -36.32 -15.76 -18.18
N GLY A 21 -36.29 -15.28 -16.93
CA GLY A 21 -35.08 -15.23 -16.12
C GLY A 21 -34.60 -16.65 -15.85
N GLY A 22 -33.91 -17.23 -16.83
CA GLY A 22 -33.24 -18.52 -16.67
C GLY A 22 -32.31 -18.43 -15.47
N ALA A 23 -32.46 -19.35 -14.53
CA ALA A 23 -31.64 -19.38 -13.33
C ALA A 23 -30.17 -19.54 -13.75
N GLN A 24 -29.39 -18.45 -13.67
CA GLN A 24 -27.94 -18.50 -13.85
C GLN A 24 -27.37 -19.50 -12.83
N ASN A 25 -26.46 -20.34 -13.31
CA ASN A 25 -25.77 -21.31 -12.47
C ASN A 25 -25.08 -20.56 -11.31
N PRO A 26 -25.33 -20.92 -10.02
CA PRO A 26 -24.78 -20.20 -8.88
C PRO A 26 -23.27 -19.94 -8.96
N THR A 27 -22.49 -20.87 -9.50
CA THR A 27 -21.04 -20.71 -9.66
C THR A 27 -20.66 -19.51 -10.54
N VAL A 28 -21.40 -19.28 -11.63
CA VAL A 28 -21.16 -18.16 -12.57
C VAL A 28 -21.50 -16.82 -11.92
N ARG A 29 -22.56 -16.78 -11.11
CA ARG A 29 -22.94 -15.59 -10.34
C ARG A 29 -21.89 -15.25 -9.27
N ASP A 30 -21.35 -16.27 -8.61
CA ASP A 30 -20.26 -16.07 -7.67
C ASP A 30 -19.05 -15.50 -8.39
N ASP A 31 -18.64 -16.09 -9.53
CA ASP A 31 -17.50 -15.63 -10.36
C ASP A 31 -17.58 -14.12 -10.66
N GLU A 32 -18.68 -13.66 -11.26
CA GLU A 32 -18.92 -12.22 -11.52
C GLU A 32 -18.85 -11.34 -10.25
N THR A 33 -19.23 -11.87 -9.09
CA THR A 33 -19.24 -11.12 -7.82
C THR A 33 -17.82 -10.96 -7.25
N TRP A 34 -16.93 -11.93 -7.49
CA TRP A 34 -15.51 -11.85 -7.11
C TRP A 34 -14.76 -10.83 -7.96
N ASP A 35 -14.98 -10.84 -9.28
CA ASP A 35 -14.44 -9.82 -10.20
C ASP A 35 -14.85 -8.41 -9.75
N GLN A 36 -16.14 -8.21 -9.45
CA GLN A 36 -16.67 -6.91 -9.00
C GLN A 36 -15.99 -6.39 -7.73
N PHE A 37 -15.82 -7.24 -6.72
CA PHE A 37 -15.13 -6.83 -5.49
C PHE A 37 -13.64 -6.57 -5.73
N MET A 38 -13.04 -7.26 -6.70
CA MET A 38 -11.67 -7.02 -7.09
C MET A 38 -11.44 -5.68 -7.78
N THR A 39 -12.20 -5.40 -8.84
CA THR A 39 -12.14 -4.10 -9.51
C THR A 39 -12.47 -2.96 -8.54
N ALA A 40 -13.47 -3.14 -7.66
CA ALA A 40 -13.79 -2.15 -6.63
C ALA A 40 -12.67 -1.96 -5.58
N GLY A 41 -11.86 -2.99 -5.33
CA GLY A 41 -10.65 -2.94 -4.51
C GLY A 41 -9.55 -2.12 -5.18
N GLU A 42 -9.25 -2.43 -6.45
CA GLU A 42 -8.25 -1.75 -7.27
C GLU A 42 -8.58 -0.27 -7.46
N ASP A 43 -9.82 0.05 -7.87
CA ASP A 43 -10.32 1.42 -7.99
C ASP A 43 -10.19 2.19 -6.67
N SER A 44 -10.56 1.55 -5.55
CA SER A 44 -10.44 2.16 -4.22
C SER A 44 -8.97 2.37 -3.83
N PHE A 45 -8.07 1.46 -4.19
CA PHE A 45 -6.65 1.56 -3.89
C PHE A 45 -5.99 2.67 -4.71
N ALA A 46 -6.27 2.74 -6.00
CA ALA A 46 -5.84 3.80 -6.90
C ALA A 46 -6.34 5.18 -6.44
N LEU A 47 -7.58 5.27 -5.94
CA LEU A 47 -8.13 6.50 -5.36
C LEU A 47 -7.59 6.83 -3.94
N GLY A 48 -6.64 6.06 -3.42
CA GLY A 48 -6.05 6.27 -2.08
C GLY A 48 -6.97 5.88 -0.92
N ARG A 49 -8.13 5.27 -1.20
CA ARG A 49 -9.16 4.90 -0.22
C ARG A 49 -8.82 3.55 0.43
N TYR A 50 -7.62 3.42 0.99
CA TYR A 50 -7.04 2.14 1.39
C TYR A 50 -7.88 1.32 2.38
N SER A 51 -8.66 1.95 3.27
CA SER A 51 -9.59 1.22 4.15
C SER A 51 -10.83 0.67 3.41
N VAL A 52 -11.27 1.36 2.35
CA VAL A 52 -12.32 0.86 1.45
C VAL A 52 -11.75 -0.24 0.59
N ALA A 53 -10.57 -0.03 -0.02
CA ALA A 53 -9.84 -1.05 -0.77
C ALA A 53 -9.64 -2.31 0.08
N ALA A 54 -9.11 -2.19 1.30
CA ALA A 54 -9.00 -3.30 2.23
C ALA A 54 -10.37 -3.95 2.50
N THR A 55 -11.49 -3.21 2.56
CA THR A 55 -12.82 -3.81 2.70
C THR A 55 -13.35 -4.48 1.43
N GLN A 56 -12.88 -4.10 0.23
CA GLN A 56 -13.25 -4.69 -1.06
C GLN A 56 -12.36 -5.89 -1.44
N TYR A 57 -11.06 -5.82 -1.17
CA TYR A 57 -10.15 -6.95 -1.24
C TYR A 57 -10.53 -7.98 -0.20
N ARG A 58 -10.65 -7.56 1.07
CA ARG A 58 -11.46 -8.25 2.09
C ARG A 58 -12.96 -8.19 1.73
N LYS A 59 -13.35 -8.36 0.45
CA LYS A 59 -14.69 -8.75 0.01
C LYS A 59 -14.90 -9.90 -1.03
N ALA A 60 -13.87 -10.62 -1.47
CA ALA A 60 -14.05 -11.82 -2.31
C ALA A 60 -13.52 -13.25 -1.84
N ALA A 61 -13.09 -13.52 -0.59
CA ALA A 61 -12.34 -14.65 0.04
C ALA A 61 -13.22 -15.56 0.77
N ASP A 62 -14.18 -15.05 1.52
CA ASP A 62 -15.28 -15.89 1.88
C ASP A 62 -15.89 -16.39 0.55
N LEU A 63 -15.83 -15.65 -0.58
CA LEU A 63 -16.09 -16.24 -1.92
C LEU A 63 -14.98 -17.20 -2.41
N ALA A 64 -13.68 -16.89 -2.32
CA ALA A 64 -12.62 -17.79 -2.83
C ALA A 64 -12.38 -19.06 -1.99
N LEU A 65 -12.58 -18.97 -0.68
CA LEU A 65 -12.70 -20.05 0.30
C LEU A 65 -13.97 -20.86 0.02
N VAL A 66 -15.11 -20.22 -0.29
CA VAL A 66 -16.33 -20.91 -0.76
C VAL A 66 -16.08 -21.64 -2.09
N ARG A 67 -15.28 -21.08 -3.00
CA ARG A 67 -14.81 -21.76 -4.23
C ARG A 67 -13.74 -22.80 -4.03
N ASP A 68 -13.17 -22.89 -2.83
CA ASP A 68 -11.99 -23.70 -2.52
C ASP A 68 -10.75 -23.38 -3.39
N SER A 69 -10.69 -22.20 -4.03
CA SER A 69 -9.64 -21.83 -4.96
C SER A 69 -8.40 -21.32 -4.22
N ALA A 70 -7.40 -22.20 -4.05
CA ALA A 70 -6.10 -21.81 -3.48
C ALA A 70 -5.47 -20.63 -4.24
N PRO A 71 -5.54 -20.56 -5.59
CA PRO A 71 -5.23 -19.34 -6.32
C PRO A 71 -6.04 -18.14 -5.80
N ASN A 72 -7.39 -18.19 -5.81
CA ASN A 72 -8.17 -17.00 -5.48
C ASN A 72 -8.12 -16.60 -3.99
N ILE A 73 -7.37 -17.32 -3.15
CA ILE A 73 -7.01 -16.94 -1.78
C ILE A 73 -5.58 -16.39 -1.71
N ALA A 74 -4.69 -16.80 -2.60
CA ALA A 74 -3.27 -16.47 -2.53
C ALA A 74 -2.98 -15.03 -2.97
N GLU A 75 -3.52 -14.59 -4.11
CA GLU A 75 -3.46 -13.16 -4.47
C GLU A 75 -4.26 -12.42 -3.37
N ALA A 76 -5.40 -12.91 -2.88
CA ALA A 76 -6.24 -12.23 -1.86
C ALA A 76 -5.59 -11.66 -0.61
N GLY A 77 -4.73 -12.46 0.00
CA GLY A 77 -4.00 -12.02 1.17
C GLY A 77 -3.10 -10.86 0.83
N TYR A 78 -2.61 -10.79 -0.40
CA TYR A 78 -1.68 -9.80 -0.89
C TYR A 78 -2.31 -8.41 -1.00
N ASP A 79 -3.34 -8.14 -1.83
CA ASP A 79 -3.85 -6.74 -1.92
C ASP A 79 -4.63 -6.36 -0.67
N LEU A 80 -5.21 -7.34 0.04
CA LEU A 80 -5.71 -7.11 1.39
C LEU A 80 -4.60 -6.59 2.32
N ALA A 81 -3.48 -7.29 2.43
CA ALA A 81 -2.38 -6.91 3.31
C ALA A 81 -1.65 -5.65 2.83
N VAL A 82 -1.49 -5.46 1.51
CA VAL A 82 -0.96 -4.23 0.91
C VAL A 82 -1.88 -3.05 1.20
N SER A 83 -3.20 -3.21 1.06
CA SER A 83 -4.19 -2.19 1.41
C SER A 83 -4.22 -1.90 2.91
N GLN A 84 -4.10 -2.93 3.76
CA GLN A 84 -3.95 -2.75 5.20
C GLN A 84 -2.65 -2.00 5.54
N LEU A 85 -1.53 -2.28 4.87
CA LEU A 85 -0.31 -1.49 5.04
C LEU A 85 -0.51 -0.05 4.57
N ALA A 86 -1.10 0.19 3.40
CA ALA A 86 -1.38 1.53 2.91
C ALA A 86 -2.30 2.30 3.89
N ALA A 87 -3.31 1.63 4.45
CA ALA A 87 -4.21 2.11 5.50
C ALA A 87 -3.60 2.14 6.92
N ASN A 88 -2.28 1.98 7.07
CA ASN A 88 -1.54 2.01 8.33
C ASN A 88 -1.97 0.98 9.40
N GLN A 89 -2.28 -0.25 8.98
CA GLN A 89 -2.73 -1.36 9.83
C GLN A 89 -1.76 -2.56 9.73
N PRO A 90 -0.46 -2.42 10.10
CA PRO A 90 0.54 -3.46 9.89
C PRO A 90 0.28 -4.74 10.69
N ALA A 91 -0.36 -4.65 11.86
CA ALA A 91 -0.79 -5.82 12.63
C ALA A 91 -1.88 -6.63 11.89
N GLN A 92 -2.83 -5.95 11.23
CA GLN A 92 -3.85 -6.62 10.43
C GLN A 92 -3.25 -7.22 9.16
N ALA A 93 -2.31 -6.52 8.50
CA ALA A 93 -1.58 -7.05 7.35
C ALA A 93 -0.86 -8.36 7.68
N LEU A 94 -0.15 -8.41 8.82
CA LEU A 94 0.52 -9.63 9.28
C LEU A 94 -0.46 -10.77 9.60
N ALA A 95 -1.63 -10.44 10.17
CA ALA A 95 -2.69 -11.42 10.44
C ALA A 95 -3.31 -11.97 9.14
N SER A 96 -3.61 -11.11 8.16
CA SER A 96 -4.13 -11.50 6.85
C SER A 96 -3.14 -12.38 6.09
N ILE A 97 -1.84 -12.03 6.05
CA ILE A 97 -0.80 -12.87 5.44
C ILE A 97 -0.75 -14.25 6.10
N THR A 98 -0.83 -14.30 7.43
CA THR A 98 -0.82 -15.56 8.19
C THR A 98 -2.04 -16.43 7.85
N ALA A 99 -3.24 -15.84 7.84
CA ALA A 99 -4.47 -16.53 7.48
C ALA A 99 -4.45 -17.03 6.02
N THR A 100 -3.95 -16.22 5.08
CA THR A 100 -3.77 -16.60 3.68
C THR A 100 -2.82 -17.77 3.53
N ARG A 101 -1.63 -17.72 4.15
CA ARG A 101 -0.69 -18.86 4.07
C ARG A 101 -1.30 -20.14 4.63
N GLN A 102 -2.05 -20.08 5.74
CA GLN A 102 -2.75 -21.23 6.29
C GLN A 102 -3.83 -21.77 5.33
N ALA A 103 -4.68 -20.90 4.78
CA ALA A 103 -5.76 -21.28 3.88
C ALA A 103 -5.27 -21.86 2.54
N VAL A 104 -4.14 -21.37 2.02
CA VAL A 104 -3.52 -21.89 0.79
C VAL A 104 -2.80 -23.22 1.07
N ALA A 105 -2.11 -23.36 2.21
CA ALA A 105 -1.44 -24.61 2.60
C ALA A 105 -2.41 -25.78 2.82
N LEU A 106 -3.60 -25.53 3.37
CA LEU A 106 -4.68 -26.54 3.49
C LEU A 106 -5.10 -27.12 2.13
N ARG A 107 -4.86 -26.39 1.04
CA ARG A 107 -5.17 -26.76 -0.35
C ARG A 107 -3.94 -27.29 -1.10
N GLN A 108 -2.92 -27.72 -0.36
CA GLN A 108 -1.67 -28.32 -0.87
C GLN A 108 -0.80 -27.41 -1.77
N ALA A 109 -1.11 -26.11 -1.86
CA ALA A 109 -0.28 -25.12 -2.52
C ALA A 109 0.78 -24.56 -1.54
N THR A 110 2.05 -24.55 -1.96
CA THR A 110 3.19 -24.50 -1.02
C THR A 110 4.07 -23.25 -1.10
N SER A 111 3.97 -22.41 -2.15
CA SER A 111 4.89 -21.28 -2.36
C SER A 111 4.15 -19.98 -2.67
N MET A 112 4.41 -18.94 -1.88
CA MET A 112 3.84 -17.58 -2.02
C MET A 112 4.92 -16.51 -1.72
N PRO A 113 6.03 -16.46 -2.48
CA PRO A 113 7.17 -15.57 -2.18
C PRO A 113 6.80 -14.08 -2.26
N PHE A 114 5.74 -13.74 -2.98
CA PHE A 114 5.20 -12.38 -3.05
C PHE A 114 4.63 -11.88 -1.70
N LEU A 115 4.22 -12.77 -0.80
CA LEU A 115 3.77 -12.39 0.55
C LEU A 115 4.94 -12.01 1.47
N ASP A 116 6.16 -12.51 1.21
CA ASP A 116 7.34 -12.28 2.07
C ASP A 116 7.71 -10.79 2.12
N LEU A 117 7.58 -10.06 1.01
CA LEU A 117 7.82 -8.61 0.96
C LEU A 117 6.79 -7.81 1.78
N VAL A 118 5.52 -8.19 1.68
CA VAL A 118 4.44 -7.54 2.44
C VAL A 118 4.59 -7.84 3.93
N GLU A 119 5.00 -9.06 4.27
CA GLU A 119 5.32 -9.44 5.64
C GLU A 119 6.53 -8.68 6.17
N ALA A 120 7.63 -8.60 5.42
CA ALA A 120 8.81 -7.83 5.81
C ALA A 120 8.45 -6.36 6.10
N ALA A 121 7.62 -5.74 5.24
CA ALA A 121 7.13 -4.38 5.44
C ALA A 121 6.20 -4.24 6.66
N ALA A 122 5.37 -5.24 6.96
CA ALA A 122 4.54 -5.29 8.16
C ALA A 122 5.40 -5.41 9.43
N ARG A 123 6.32 -6.39 9.47
CA ARG A 123 7.25 -6.64 10.57
C ARG A 123 8.14 -5.43 10.86
N TYR A 124 8.67 -4.76 9.83
CA TYR A 124 9.44 -3.51 9.99
C TYR A 124 8.63 -2.45 10.75
N ARG A 125 7.35 -2.27 10.41
CA ARG A 125 6.47 -1.28 11.07
C ARG A 125 6.03 -1.68 12.47
N LEU A 126 6.06 -2.97 12.79
CA LEU A 126 5.82 -3.51 14.13
C LEU A 126 7.10 -3.51 15.00
N GLY A 127 8.22 -2.94 14.52
CA GLY A 127 9.50 -2.93 15.24
C GLY A 127 10.25 -4.26 15.21
N GLN A 128 9.76 -5.26 14.46
CA GLN A 128 10.32 -6.60 14.36
C GLN A 128 11.48 -6.63 13.34
N TYR A 129 12.46 -5.75 13.52
CA TYR A 129 13.46 -5.41 12.51
C TYR A 129 14.31 -6.60 12.03
N ALA A 130 14.70 -7.52 12.92
CA ALA A 130 15.50 -8.69 12.53
C ALA A 130 14.75 -9.59 11.53
N GLN A 131 13.48 -9.91 11.83
CA GLN A 131 12.61 -10.73 10.97
C GLN A 131 12.26 -10.01 9.67
N ALA A 132 12.09 -8.68 9.71
CA ALA A 132 11.88 -7.86 8.53
C ALA A 132 13.09 -7.88 7.58
N GLN A 133 14.32 -7.82 8.12
CA GLN A 133 15.55 -7.89 7.36
C GLN A 133 15.78 -9.28 6.75
N GLU A 134 15.50 -10.34 7.50
CA GLU A 134 15.59 -11.74 7.03
C GLU A 134 14.65 -12.03 5.85
N LEU A 135 13.36 -11.70 5.99
CA LEU A 135 12.37 -11.87 4.91
C LEU A 135 12.69 -10.99 3.69
N ALA A 136 13.13 -9.75 3.92
CA ALA A 136 13.54 -8.87 2.83
C ALA A 136 14.79 -9.42 2.09
N ALA A 137 15.78 -9.98 2.80
CA ALA A 137 16.93 -10.61 2.19
C ALA A 137 16.54 -11.84 1.34
N HIS A 138 15.55 -12.62 1.77
CA HIS A 138 14.99 -13.72 0.97
C HIS A 138 14.42 -13.21 -0.37
N VAL A 139 13.61 -12.14 -0.34
CA VAL A 139 13.05 -11.52 -1.56
C VAL A 139 14.13 -10.90 -2.44
N MET A 140 15.16 -10.28 -1.87
CA MET A 140 16.31 -9.75 -2.62
C MET A 140 17.10 -10.84 -3.34
N ALA A 141 17.23 -12.03 -2.74
CA ALA A 141 17.93 -13.17 -3.33
C ALA A 141 17.10 -13.91 -4.39
N ALA A 142 15.77 -13.95 -4.21
CA ALA A 142 14.86 -14.66 -5.11
C ALA A 142 14.37 -13.84 -6.31
N GLY A 143 14.35 -12.51 -6.21
CA GLY A 143 13.73 -11.62 -7.20
C GLY A 143 14.67 -10.58 -7.80
N ASP A 144 14.41 -10.25 -9.07
CA ASP A 144 14.91 -9.05 -9.74
C ASP A 144 13.82 -7.95 -9.80
N GLY A 145 14.17 -6.78 -10.34
CA GLY A 145 13.21 -5.70 -10.59
C GLY A 145 12.53 -5.12 -9.35
N ALA A 146 11.25 -4.78 -9.47
CA ALA A 146 10.53 -3.94 -8.49
C ALA A 146 10.43 -4.55 -7.08
N ALA A 147 10.19 -5.86 -6.98
CA ALA A 147 10.06 -6.54 -5.70
C ALA A 147 11.39 -6.55 -4.93
N GLY A 148 12.49 -6.91 -5.61
CA GLY A 148 13.84 -6.91 -5.04
C GLY A 148 14.29 -5.51 -4.58
N MET A 149 13.97 -4.45 -5.33
CA MET A 149 14.27 -3.07 -4.92
C MET A 149 13.49 -2.63 -3.67
N ARG A 150 12.20 -2.97 -3.56
CA ARG A 150 11.40 -2.64 -2.37
C ARG A 150 11.85 -3.48 -1.16
N ALA A 151 12.27 -4.72 -1.39
CA ALA A 151 12.89 -5.56 -0.36
C ALA A 151 14.21 -4.94 0.13
N ALA A 152 15.11 -4.52 -0.76
CA ALA A 152 16.36 -3.85 -0.40
C ALA A 152 16.13 -2.58 0.43
N LEU A 153 15.09 -1.79 0.11
CA LEU A 153 14.69 -0.65 0.94
C LEU A 153 14.26 -1.12 2.35
N VAL A 154 13.37 -2.12 2.47
CA VAL A 154 12.93 -2.64 3.78
C VAL A 154 14.10 -3.22 4.59
N ALA A 155 14.99 -3.98 3.96
CA ALA A 155 16.19 -4.53 4.59
C ALA A 155 17.10 -3.41 5.12
N GLY A 156 17.40 -2.39 4.31
CA GLY A 156 18.23 -1.26 4.73
C GLY A 156 17.59 -0.40 5.83
N LEU A 157 16.27 -0.20 5.80
CA LEU A 157 15.54 0.49 6.87
C LEU A 157 15.57 -0.32 8.19
N ALA A 158 15.41 -1.64 8.12
CA ALA A 158 15.50 -2.52 9.28
C ALA A 158 16.93 -2.57 9.84
N ALA A 159 17.94 -2.60 8.97
CA ALA A 159 19.34 -2.57 9.34
C ALA A 159 19.74 -1.26 10.04
N ASP A 160 19.34 -0.09 9.52
CA ASP A 160 19.53 1.21 10.17
C ASP A 160 18.92 1.24 11.58
N LYS A 161 17.69 0.72 11.75
CA LYS A 161 17.04 0.62 13.07
C LYS A 161 17.70 -0.35 14.03
N ARG A 162 18.52 -1.29 13.54
CA ARG A 162 19.35 -2.21 14.35
C ARG A 162 20.77 -1.70 14.60
N GLY A 163 21.21 -0.62 13.95
CA GLY A 163 22.62 -0.21 13.90
C GLY A 163 23.51 -1.15 13.07
N ASP A 164 22.90 -1.97 12.19
CA ASP A 164 23.58 -2.95 11.35
C ASP A 164 24.16 -2.26 10.10
N ALA A 165 25.38 -1.76 10.23
CA ALA A 165 26.08 -1.07 9.13
C ALA A 165 26.36 -1.98 7.93
N THR A 166 26.53 -3.30 8.15
CA THR A 166 26.71 -4.28 7.08
C THR A 166 25.43 -4.43 6.26
N GLY A 167 24.30 -4.71 6.91
CA GLY A 167 23.00 -4.82 6.24
C GLY A 167 22.57 -3.53 5.53
N LEU A 168 22.94 -2.35 6.06
CA LEU A 168 22.71 -1.07 5.39
C LEU A 168 23.58 -0.93 4.12
N SER A 169 24.83 -1.39 4.17
CA SER A 169 25.74 -1.41 3.01
C SER A 169 25.30 -2.41 1.94
N GLU A 170 24.78 -3.58 2.32
CA GLU A 170 24.22 -4.58 1.41
C GLU A 170 23.00 -4.04 0.66
N ALA A 171 22.07 -3.40 1.38
CA ALA A 171 20.92 -2.71 0.78
C ALA A 171 21.36 -1.62 -0.21
N GLN A 172 22.38 -0.82 0.14
CA GLN A 172 22.93 0.20 -0.75
C GLN A 172 23.56 -0.42 -2.01
N ALA A 173 24.32 -1.51 -1.85
CA ALA A 173 24.96 -2.21 -2.96
C ALA A 173 23.94 -2.84 -3.92
N TYR A 174 22.86 -3.41 -3.40
CA TYR A 174 21.75 -3.93 -4.20
C TYR A 174 21.08 -2.82 -5.02
N LEU A 175 20.71 -1.70 -4.36
CA LEU A 175 20.05 -0.56 -4.98
C LEU A 175 20.92 0.21 -6.00
N ALA A 176 22.25 0.19 -5.84
CA ALA A 176 23.19 0.78 -6.80
C ALA A 176 23.65 -0.21 -7.89
N GLY A 177 23.48 -1.51 -7.66
CA GLY A 177 24.01 -2.61 -8.47
C GLY A 177 23.20 -2.90 -9.75
N GLN A 178 23.45 -4.08 -10.35
CA GLN A 178 22.75 -4.47 -11.58
C GLN A 178 21.31 -4.96 -11.36
N GLY A 179 20.94 -5.44 -10.17
CA GLY A 179 19.53 -5.78 -9.84
C GLY A 179 18.58 -4.58 -9.95
N ALA A 180 19.12 -3.38 -9.79
CA ALA A 180 18.45 -2.11 -10.07
C ALA A 180 18.43 -1.74 -11.58
N ARG A 181 19.41 -2.15 -12.38
CA ARG A 181 19.56 -1.72 -13.78
C ARG A 181 18.86 -2.63 -14.79
N SER A 182 17.71 -3.18 -14.43
CA SER A 182 16.91 -3.90 -15.43
C SER A 182 16.42 -2.92 -16.50
N LYS A 183 16.64 -3.29 -17.77
CA LYS A 183 16.12 -2.56 -18.94
C LYS A 183 14.58 -2.57 -19.03
N THR A 184 13.90 -3.30 -18.14
CA THR A 184 12.44 -3.41 -18.07
C THR A 184 11.76 -2.43 -17.12
N LEU A 185 12.52 -1.66 -16.32
CA LEU A 185 11.91 -0.73 -15.36
C LEU A 185 11.27 0.49 -16.06
N SER A 186 10.01 0.78 -15.74
CA SER A 186 9.34 2.00 -16.16
C SER A 186 10.01 3.25 -15.55
N ALA A 187 9.80 4.43 -16.14
CA ALA A 187 10.37 5.67 -15.59
C ALA A 187 9.93 5.94 -14.13
N PRO A 188 8.66 5.71 -13.72
CA PRO A 188 8.27 5.71 -12.31
C PRO A 188 9.07 4.75 -11.42
N GLN A 189 9.28 3.50 -11.88
CA GLN A 189 10.05 2.51 -11.12
C GLN A 189 11.53 2.91 -10.95
N GLN A 190 12.13 3.52 -11.98
CA GLN A 190 13.49 4.07 -11.91
C GLN A 190 13.59 5.26 -10.92
N ALA A 191 12.59 6.13 -10.87
CA ALA A 191 12.54 7.22 -9.90
C ALA A 191 12.38 6.70 -8.46
N MET A 192 11.52 5.70 -8.24
CA MET A 192 11.34 5.05 -6.94
C MET A 192 12.60 4.34 -6.45
N GLN A 193 13.38 3.75 -7.35
CA GLN A 193 14.71 3.20 -7.07
C GLN A 193 15.70 4.28 -6.63
N GLN A 194 15.79 5.38 -7.40
CA GLN A 194 16.70 6.49 -7.07
C GLN A 194 16.34 7.13 -5.72
N ALA A 195 15.05 7.20 -5.39
CA ALA A 195 14.59 7.63 -4.07
C ALA A 195 15.03 6.68 -2.96
N ALA A 196 14.85 5.37 -3.14
CA ALA A 196 15.29 4.36 -2.17
C ALA A 196 16.82 4.39 -1.96
N LEU A 197 17.60 4.48 -3.04
CA LEU A 197 19.05 4.60 -2.96
C LEU A 197 19.48 5.88 -2.25
N SER A 198 18.83 7.02 -2.55
CA SER A 198 19.09 8.30 -1.88
C SER A 198 18.76 8.25 -0.39
N GLU A 199 17.65 7.60 0.01
CA GLU A 199 17.31 7.40 1.44
C GLU A 199 18.35 6.53 2.17
N ILE A 200 18.76 5.41 1.58
CA ILE A 200 19.76 4.51 2.19
C ILE A 200 21.13 5.20 2.32
N GLN A 201 21.59 5.92 1.29
CA GLN A 201 22.82 6.71 1.35
C GLN A 201 22.73 7.84 2.39
N ALA A 202 21.58 8.51 2.51
CA ALA A 202 21.37 9.54 3.52
C ALA A 202 21.52 8.99 4.96
N ARG A 203 21.01 7.78 5.23
CA ARG A 203 21.18 7.08 6.51
C ARG A 203 22.64 6.72 6.78
N ALA A 204 23.34 6.20 5.77
CA ALA A 204 24.76 5.84 5.88
C ALA A 204 25.67 7.05 6.20
N LEU A 205 25.33 8.24 5.72
CA LEU A 205 26.08 9.48 5.98
C LEU A 205 25.76 10.16 7.32
N ARG A 206 24.78 9.69 8.10
CA ARG A 206 24.27 10.36 9.31
C ARG A 206 25.35 10.73 10.34
N ALA A 207 26.39 9.91 10.46
CA ALA A 207 27.48 10.13 11.42
C ALA A 207 28.74 10.81 10.84
N SER A 208 28.88 10.84 9.51
CA SER A 208 30.12 11.25 8.82
C SER A 208 29.97 12.54 8.01
N ASP A 209 28.82 12.75 7.37
CA ASP A 209 28.50 13.92 6.57
C ASP A 209 26.97 14.17 6.59
N PRO A 210 26.42 14.65 7.72
CA PRO A 210 24.98 14.87 7.86
C PRO A 210 24.45 15.95 6.89
N ALA A 211 25.28 16.90 6.47
CA ALA A 211 24.90 17.92 5.50
C ALA A 211 24.64 17.31 4.11
N ARG A 212 25.54 16.46 3.60
CA ARG A 212 25.31 15.71 2.36
C ARG A 212 24.20 14.67 2.51
N GLY A 213 24.13 14.01 3.67
CA GLY A 213 23.03 13.09 3.98
C GLY A 213 21.67 13.77 3.84
N ARG A 214 21.52 14.97 4.41
CA ARG A 214 20.30 15.78 4.28
C ARG A 214 19.95 16.06 2.82
N ALA A 215 20.91 16.49 2.00
CA ALA A 215 20.67 16.77 0.59
C ALA A 215 20.14 15.53 -0.18
N LEU A 216 20.64 14.33 0.16
CA LEU A 216 20.14 13.07 -0.40
C LEU A 216 18.72 12.73 0.11
N ALA A 217 18.41 12.99 1.37
CA ALA A 217 17.06 12.80 1.92
C ALA A 217 16.04 13.78 1.31
N GLU A 218 16.43 15.03 1.06
CA GLU A 218 15.60 16.02 0.35
C GLU A 218 15.41 15.65 -1.14
N HIS A 219 16.44 15.10 -1.80
CA HIS A 219 16.33 14.55 -3.15
C HIS A 219 15.37 13.35 -3.21
N ALA A 220 15.46 12.41 -2.25
CA ALA A 220 14.50 11.33 -2.10
C ALA A 220 13.07 11.87 -1.92
N ALA A 221 12.89 12.93 -1.13
CA ALA A 221 11.59 13.55 -0.90
C ALA A 221 10.99 14.13 -2.19
N ALA A 222 11.80 14.76 -3.05
CA ALA A 222 11.35 15.27 -4.34
C ALA A 222 10.89 14.13 -5.27
N LEU A 223 11.70 13.08 -5.43
CA LEU A 223 11.33 11.91 -6.24
C LEU A 223 10.05 11.22 -5.74
N LEU A 224 9.90 11.09 -4.41
CA LEU A 224 8.71 10.47 -3.79
C LEU A 224 7.47 11.38 -3.84
N ARG A 225 7.63 12.72 -3.92
CA ARG A 225 6.54 13.66 -4.20
C ARG A 225 6.05 13.51 -5.64
N ASP A 226 6.98 13.45 -6.58
CA ASP A 226 6.68 13.45 -8.02
C ASP A 226 6.11 12.11 -8.48
N ASN A 227 6.39 11.03 -7.74
CA ASN A 227 5.72 9.74 -7.82
C ASN A 227 4.60 9.54 -6.77
N GLY A 228 4.35 10.57 -5.93
CA GLY A 228 3.31 10.67 -4.91
C GLY A 228 3.20 9.50 -3.94
N ALA A 229 4.32 8.87 -3.65
CA ALA A 229 4.50 8.05 -2.48
C ALA A 229 4.59 8.95 -1.22
N TYR A 230 3.55 9.75 -0.95
CA TYR A 230 3.57 10.82 0.06
C TYR A 230 3.87 10.34 1.48
N ARG A 231 3.53 9.08 1.80
CA ARG A 231 3.90 8.43 3.06
C ARG A 231 5.43 8.22 3.15
N ASP A 232 6.02 7.70 2.08
CA ASP A 232 7.47 7.50 1.99
C ASP A 232 8.19 8.87 1.95
N MET A 233 7.63 9.86 1.24
CA MET A 233 8.10 11.27 1.25
C MET A 233 8.13 11.85 2.68
N SER A 234 7.08 11.65 3.47
CA SER A 234 7.01 12.16 4.84
C SER A 234 8.11 11.56 5.73
N ARG A 235 8.41 10.26 5.56
CA ARG A 235 9.53 9.59 6.24
C ARG A 235 10.89 10.17 5.87
N VAL A 236 11.16 10.46 4.59
CA VAL A 236 12.45 11.03 4.20
C VAL A 236 12.59 12.52 4.54
N LEU A 237 11.49 13.26 4.63
CA LEU A 237 11.50 14.62 5.21
C LEU A 237 11.84 14.60 6.71
N ALA A 238 11.33 13.63 7.47
CA ALA A 238 11.75 13.40 8.84
C ALA A 238 13.25 13.05 8.94
N LEU A 239 13.76 12.16 8.08
CA LEU A 239 15.21 11.87 7.99
C LEU A 239 16.03 13.12 7.64
N ALA A 240 15.58 13.95 6.70
CA ALA A 240 16.24 15.21 6.37
C ALA A 240 16.28 16.17 7.58
N ALA A 241 15.23 16.18 8.41
CA ALA A 241 15.17 16.96 9.64
C ALA A 241 16.13 16.44 10.73
N GLU A 242 16.23 15.11 10.91
CA GLU A 242 17.25 14.48 11.77
C GLU A 242 18.67 14.88 11.34
N LEU A 243 18.93 14.88 10.04
CA LEU A 243 20.24 15.20 9.45
C LEU A 243 20.56 16.70 9.53
N ALA A 244 19.57 17.58 9.31
CA ALA A 244 19.71 19.02 9.54
C ALA A 244 20.05 19.34 11.01
N ASN A 245 19.39 18.66 11.95
CA ASN A 245 19.67 18.76 13.38
C ASN A 245 21.10 18.29 13.71
N ALA A 246 21.53 17.16 13.14
CA ALA A 246 22.88 16.63 13.29
C ALA A 246 23.97 17.53 12.66
N SER A 247 23.66 18.31 11.62
CA SER A 247 24.54 19.32 11.05
C SER A 247 24.45 20.70 11.73
N GLY A 248 23.68 20.83 12.82
CA GLY A 248 23.51 22.08 13.58
C GLY A 248 22.53 23.10 13.00
N ASP A 249 21.85 22.81 11.88
CA ASP A 249 20.84 23.70 11.28
C ASP A 249 19.48 23.52 11.97
N GLN A 250 19.36 24.11 13.16
CA GLN A 250 18.12 24.10 13.96
C GLN A 250 16.92 24.72 13.22
N PRO A 251 17.02 25.88 12.52
CA PRO A 251 15.93 26.42 11.72
C PRO A 251 15.48 25.46 10.60
N GLY A 252 16.43 24.92 9.83
CA GLY A 252 16.14 23.96 8.76
C GLY A 252 15.50 22.67 9.27
N ALA A 253 15.99 22.14 10.39
CA ALA A 253 15.42 20.96 11.05
C ALA A 253 13.95 21.18 11.42
N LYS A 254 13.60 22.29 12.08
CA LYS A 254 12.20 22.60 12.43
C LYS A 254 11.29 22.72 11.21
N ALA A 255 11.75 23.38 10.14
CA ALA A 255 10.99 23.51 8.90
C ALA A 255 10.74 22.16 8.21
N LEU A 256 11.73 21.25 8.23
CA LEU A 256 11.61 19.90 7.68
C LEU A 256 10.69 19.02 8.53
N TRP A 257 10.80 19.08 9.87
CA TRP A 257 9.88 18.42 10.79
C TRP A 257 8.43 18.87 10.59
N ALA A 258 8.19 20.18 10.42
CA ALA A 258 6.85 20.71 10.17
C ALA A 258 6.25 20.16 8.87
N ARG A 259 7.03 20.15 7.79
CA ARG A 259 6.62 19.59 6.49
C ARG A 259 6.31 18.10 6.56
N ALA A 260 7.14 17.33 7.27
CA ALA A 260 6.90 15.89 7.51
C ALA A 260 5.61 15.67 8.29
N ALA A 261 5.41 16.41 9.39
CA ALA A 261 4.25 16.34 10.27
C ALA A 261 2.94 16.67 9.53
N GLN A 262 2.91 17.78 8.79
CA GLN A 262 1.75 18.23 8.04
C GLN A 262 1.40 17.28 6.88
N SER A 263 2.40 16.78 6.16
CA SER A 263 2.16 15.81 5.07
C SER A 263 1.62 14.48 5.60
N ALA A 264 2.14 13.98 6.73
CA ALA A 264 1.61 12.78 7.38
C ALA A 264 0.21 12.99 7.99
N ALA A 265 -0.07 14.16 8.55
CA ALA A 265 -1.38 14.50 9.09
C ALA A 265 -2.46 14.62 8.00
N ALA A 266 -2.14 15.26 6.87
CA ALA A 266 -3.05 15.36 5.73
C ALA A 266 -3.49 13.98 5.20
N GLN A 267 -2.56 13.01 5.14
CA GLN A 267 -2.85 11.64 4.71
C GLN A 267 -3.82 10.89 5.64
N ASN A 268 -3.94 11.27 6.91
CA ASN A 268 -4.91 10.66 7.83
C ASN A 268 -6.32 11.25 7.70
N GLY A 269 -6.46 12.44 7.12
CA GLY A 269 -7.72 13.19 7.04
C GLY A 269 -8.32 13.30 5.64
N SER A 270 -7.55 13.02 4.58
CA SER A 270 -7.98 13.18 3.18
C SER A 270 -8.45 11.86 2.56
N SER A 271 -9.76 11.71 2.38
CA SER A 271 -10.34 10.68 1.50
C SER A 271 -10.41 11.11 0.01
N THR A 272 -9.61 12.11 -0.37
CA THR A 272 -9.71 12.84 -1.65
C THR A 272 -8.35 13.23 -2.23
N THR A 273 -8.02 12.58 -3.34
CA THR A 273 -7.44 13.16 -4.57
C THR A 273 -6.08 13.87 -4.50
N THR A 274 -5.00 13.11 -4.76
CA THR A 274 -4.13 13.31 -5.95
C THR A 274 -3.23 12.08 -6.19
N LEU A 275 -3.38 11.44 -7.35
CA LEU A 275 -2.57 10.30 -7.83
C LEU A 275 -1.20 10.76 -8.34
N PRO A 276 -0.13 9.96 -8.15
CA PRO A 276 0.70 9.57 -9.31
C PRO A 276 0.89 8.05 -9.51
N ALA A 277 1.34 7.71 -10.72
CA ALA A 277 1.18 6.39 -11.37
C ALA A 277 2.08 5.24 -10.86
N ALA A 278 3.01 5.47 -9.92
CA ALA A 278 3.96 4.45 -9.48
C ALA A 278 3.32 3.32 -8.65
N ALA A 279 2.21 3.61 -7.94
CA ALA A 279 1.52 2.64 -7.11
C ALA A 279 0.66 1.64 -7.93
N SER A 280 0.12 2.07 -9.09
CA SER A 280 -0.66 1.22 -9.99
C SER A 280 0.24 0.28 -10.81
N GLU A 281 1.37 0.75 -11.36
CA GLU A 281 2.24 -0.09 -12.19
C GLU A 281 2.88 -1.26 -11.40
N ALA A 282 3.13 -1.10 -10.10
CA ALA A 282 3.65 -2.16 -9.24
C ALA A 282 2.58 -3.20 -8.83
N ALA A 283 1.29 -2.84 -8.88
CA ALA A 283 0.19 -3.79 -8.72
C ALA A 283 -0.02 -4.60 -10.02
N ILE A 284 -0.07 -3.90 -11.16
CA ILE A 284 -0.32 -4.50 -12.49
C ILE A 284 0.79 -5.47 -12.93
N ALA A 285 2.04 -5.25 -12.52
CA ALA A 285 3.14 -6.19 -12.81
C ALA A 285 3.08 -7.50 -11.99
N GLY A 286 2.30 -7.54 -10.91
CA GLY A 286 2.11 -8.72 -10.06
C GLY A 286 0.85 -9.53 -10.37
N SER A 287 -0.22 -8.87 -10.83
CA SER A 287 -1.56 -9.46 -11.06
C SER A 287 -1.70 -10.27 -12.36
N ALA A 288 -0.61 -10.54 -13.08
CA ALA A 288 -0.60 -11.52 -14.18
C ALA A 288 -0.79 -12.98 -13.70
N ALA A 289 -0.87 -13.20 -12.38
CA ALA A 289 -1.15 -14.49 -11.78
C ALA A 289 -2.07 -14.34 -10.56
N VAL A 290 -3.15 -15.13 -10.56
CA VAL A 290 -3.88 -15.60 -9.36
C VAL A 290 -4.92 -14.58 -8.79
N GLY A 291 -5.83 -14.95 -7.84
CA GLY A 291 -7.08 -14.19 -7.48
C GLY A 291 -7.28 -13.73 -5.98
N GLN A 292 -8.19 -12.76 -5.66
CA GLN A 292 -8.24 -11.93 -4.43
C GLN A 292 -9.58 -11.65 -3.69
N SER A 293 -9.57 -11.41 -2.33
CA SER A 293 -10.58 -12.06 -1.44
C SER A 293 -10.83 -11.64 0.14
N LEU A 294 -12.13 -11.40 0.62
CA LEU A 294 -13.03 -11.42 1.90
C LEU A 294 -12.43 -11.78 3.32
N ALA A 295 -13.27 -12.00 4.36
CA ALA A 295 -13.19 -11.34 5.69
C ALA A 295 -13.35 -12.21 6.97
N ALA A 296 -13.44 -11.68 8.22
CA ALA A 296 -13.57 -10.30 8.70
C ALA A 296 -12.96 -10.05 10.09
N SER A 297 -12.46 -8.82 10.35
CA SER A 297 -12.41 -8.24 11.70
C SER A 297 -11.96 -6.77 11.74
N ALA A 298 -12.57 -5.99 12.65
CA ALA A 298 -12.10 -4.67 13.07
C ALA A 298 -12.11 -4.63 14.60
N GLY A 299 -10.98 -4.25 15.21
CA GLY A 299 -10.83 -4.17 16.67
C GLY A 299 -9.43 -3.73 17.08
N ALA A 300 -9.36 -2.54 17.69
CA ALA A 300 -8.23 -2.01 18.48
C ALA A 300 -6.80 -2.15 17.92
N ALA A 301 -6.37 -1.19 17.07
CA ALA A 301 -4.96 -0.77 16.94
C ALA A 301 -4.80 0.55 16.15
N ASN A 302 -5.49 1.63 16.53
CA ASN A 302 -5.35 2.94 15.86
C ASN A 302 -4.16 3.74 16.44
N ALA A 303 -2.95 3.25 16.22
CA ALA A 303 -1.70 3.91 16.64
C ALA A 303 -0.58 3.61 15.63
N GLY A 304 -0.23 4.60 14.80
CA GLY A 304 0.92 4.48 13.89
C GLY A 304 1.20 5.70 13.00
N THR A 305 0.21 6.55 12.71
CA THR A 305 0.43 7.81 11.96
C THR A 305 0.06 9.05 12.75
N GLY A 306 -0.94 8.99 13.64
CA GLY A 306 -1.15 10.01 14.66
C GLY A 306 0.05 10.14 15.62
N GLY A 307 0.76 9.03 15.89
CA GLY A 307 1.99 9.02 16.67
C GLY A 307 3.14 9.76 15.96
N ASP A 308 3.47 9.32 14.74
CA ASP A 308 4.54 9.91 13.92
C ASP A 308 4.28 11.40 13.65
N ALA A 309 3.13 11.75 13.08
CA ALA A 309 2.80 13.14 12.73
C ALA A 309 2.82 14.07 13.96
N ALA A 310 2.25 13.65 15.11
CA ALA A 310 2.31 14.44 16.32
C ALA A 310 3.72 14.51 16.94
N SER A 311 4.53 13.46 16.81
CA SER A 311 5.94 13.49 17.26
C SER A 311 6.77 14.46 16.43
N TRP A 312 6.57 14.49 15.11
CA TRP A 312 7.23 15.41 14.21
C TRP A 312 6.72 16.84 14.40
N GLY A 313 5.43 17.02 14.71
CA GLY A 313 4.86 18.31 15.11
C GLY A 313 5.53 18.89 16.37
N ARG A 314 5.73 18.07 17.41
CA ARG A 314 6.50 18.44 18.62
C ARG A 314 7.95 18.80 18.28
N ASN A 315 8.63 18.00 17.46
CA ASN A 315 10.01 18.28 17.04
C ASN A 315 10.15 19.60 16.25
N ALA A 316 9.10 20.04 15.56
CA ALA A 316 9.05 21.34 14.89
C ALA A 316 8.81 22.53 15.84
N GLY A 317 8.39 22.28 17.09
CA GLY A 317 7.94 23.30 18.04
C GLY A 317 6.43 23.51 18.02
N ASP A 318 5.67 22.41 18.11
CA ASP A 318 4.20 22.37 18.24
C ASP A 318 3.43 23.07 17.11
N VAL A 319 3.87 22.84 15.87
CA VAL A 319 3.22 23.40 14.67
C VAL A 319 1.82 22.80 14.42
N PRO A 320 0.88 23.58 13.85
CA PRO A 320 -0.42 23.06 13.45
C PRO A 320 -0.27 21.97 12.39
N LEU A 321 -0.74 20.76 12.72
CA LEU A 321 -0.67 19.57 11.86
C LEU A 321 -1.59 19.67 10.63
N ARG A 322 -2.73 20.37 10.77
CA ARG A 322 -3.70 20.59 9.70
C ARG A 322 -3.99 22.10 9.60
N PRO A 323 -3.10 22.89 8.96
CA PRO A 323 -3.18 24.35 8.95
C PRO A 323 -4.39 24.92 8.18
N PHE A 324 -5.19 24.07 7.55
CA PHE A 324 -6.41 24.42 6.82
C PHE A 324 -7.70 23.96 7.54
N ASP A 325 -7.59 23.21 8.65
CA ASP A 325 -8.73 22.91 9.51
C ASP A 325 -9.03 24.17 10.34
N MET A 326 -10.12 24.87 10.03
CA MET A 326 -10.41 26.20 10.61
C MET A 326 -10.75 26.21 12.12
N ASP A 327 -10.85 25.04 12.75
CA ASP A 327 -11.29 24.91 14.15
C ASP A 327 -10.19 25.14 15.20
N ASN A 328 -8.92 25.30 14.78
CA ASN A 328 -7.78 25.50 15.70
C ASN A 328 -7.20 26.93 15.67
N ALA A 329 -7.84 27.89 15.01
CA ALA A 329 -7.44 29.29 15.02
C ALA A 329 -8.02 30.04 16.24
N THR A 330 -7.45 29.85 17.42
CA THR A 330 -7.58 30.83 18.51
C THR A 330 -6.55 31.95 18.32
N PRO A 331 -6.94 33.23 18.44
CA PRO A 331 -6.05 34.38 18.30
C PRO A 331 -5.11 34.58 19.50
#